data_AF-A0A918EB57-F1
#
_entry.id   AF-A0A918EB57-F1
#
_cell.length_a   1.000
_cell.length_b   1.000
_cell.length_c   1.000
_cell.angle_alpha   90.00
_cell.angle_beta   90.00
_cell.angle_gamma   90.00
#
_symmetry.space_group_name_H-M   'P 1'
#
loop_
_entity.id
_entity.type
_entity.pdbx_description
1 polymer ?
#
loop_
_entity_poly.entity_id
_entity_poly.type
_entity_poly.pdbx_seq_one_letter_code
_entity_poly.pdbx_strand_id
1 'polypeptide(L)' 'MPQLTRRAEKREWLIRCTDLGDRPGVCAISVSDGTVEITGPDGDLAFALEHEHILEFRAAFDAAIARAGADLYDNQVGNA' A
#
# COMPACT_ATOMS: atom_id res chain seq x y z
N MET A 1 4.05 36.03 19.62
CA MET A 1 4.24 35.34 18.33
C MET A 1 3.81 33.89 18.51
N PRO A 2 2.56 33.49 18.20
CA PRO A 2 2.20 32.08 18.26
C PRO A 2 2.77 31.38 17.01
N GLN A 3 3.64 30.41 17.23
CA GLN A 3 4.14 29.50 16.20
C GLN A 3 2.97 28.62 15.77
N LEU A 4 2.40 28.85 14.59
CA LEU A 4 1.48 27.90 13.95
C LEU A 4 2.29 26.64 13.63
N THR A 5 2.24 25.64 14.50
CA THR A 5 2.65 24.28 14.19
C THR A 5 1.78 23.83 13.03
N ARG A 6 2.29 23.93 11.80
CA ARG A 6 1.69 23.34 10.61
C ARG A 6 1.69 21.83 10.87
N ARG A 7 0.61 21.31 11.49
CA ARG A 7 0.36 19.86 11.57
C ARG A 7 0.51 19.35 10.15
N ALA A 8 1.47 18.46 9.91
CA ALA A 8 1.67 17.88 8.59
C ALA A 8 0.32 17.36 8.09
N GLU A 9 -0.15 17.86 6.95
CA GLU A 9 -1.45 17.48 6.40
C GLU A 9 -1.41 15.98 6.08
N LYS A 10 -2.24 15.19 6.78
CA LYS A 10 -2.43 13.78 6.47
C LYS A 10 -3.04 13.67 5.06
N ARG A 11 -2.43 12.87 4.20
CA ARG A 11 -2.97 12.51 2.88
C ARG A 11 -3.35 11.05 2.88
N GLU A 12 -4.47 10.70 2.24
CA GLU A 12 -5.01 9.35 2.25
C GLU A 12 -5.51 8.96 0.86
N TRP A 13 -5.25 7.71 0.48
CA TRP A 13 -5.69 7.09 -0.77
C TRP A 13 -6.38 5.77 -0.47
N LEU A 14 -7.62 5.62 -0.95
CA LEU A 14 -8.43 4.41 -0.75
C LEU A 14 -8.24 3.43 -1.92
N ILE A 15 -8.05 2.16 -1.58
CA ILE A 15 -7.80 1.08 -2.53
C ILE A 15 -8.80 -0.04 -2.29
N ARG A 16 -9.45 -0.53 -3.35
CA ARG A 16 -10.27 -1.73 -3.27
C ARG A 16 -9.37 -2.94 -3.08
N CYS A 17 -9.67 -3.75 -2.07
CA CYS A 17 -8.92 -4.95 -1.76
C CYS A 17 -9.89 -6.07 -1.35
N THR A 18 -9.37 -7.26 -1.10
CA THR A 18 -10.08 -8.35 -0.44
C THR A 18 -9.46 -8.59 0.93
N ASP A 19 -10.29 -8.90 1.92
CA ASP A 19 -9.81 -9.29 3.25
C ASP A 19 -9.31 -10.75 3.26
N LEU A 20 -8.87 -11.24 4.43
CA LEU A 20 -8.41 -12.63 4.59
C LEU A 20 -9.49 -13.69 4.34
N GLY A 21 -10.76 -13.29 4.26
CA GLY A 21 -11.90 -14.15 3.94
C GLY A 21 -12.42 -13.95 2.51
N ASP A 22 -11.62 -13.37 1.62
CA ASP A 22 -11.97 -13.03 0.22
C ASP A 22 -13.17 -12.09 0.07
N ARG A 23 -13.53 -11.35 1.13
CA ARG A 23 -14.63 -10.39 1.08
C ARG A 23 -14.12 -9.06 0.54
N PRO A 24 -14.86 -8.41 -0.38
CA PRO A 24 -14.50 -7.08 -0.85
C PRO A 24 -14.42 -6.06 0.28
N GLY A 25 -13.34 -5.28 0.31
CA GLY A 25 -13.07 -4.25 1.31
C GLY A 25 -12.38 -3.02 0.73
N VAL A 26 -12.08 -2.05 1.59
CA VAL A 26 -11.34 -0.83 1.26
C VAL A 26 -10.18 -0.68 2.21
N CYS A 27 -8.97 -0.81 1.68
CA CYS A 27 -7.73 -0.53 2.38
C CYS A 27 -7.36 0.94 2.18
N ALA A 28 -6.55 1.52 3.06
CA ALA A 28 -6.05 2.88 2.88
C ALA A 28 -4.52 2.96 2.97
N ILE A 29 -3.95 3.75 2.05
CA ILE A 29 -2.58 4.23 2.14
C ILE A 29 -2.65 5.64 2.70
N SER A 30 -1.99 5.88 3.82
CA SER A 30 -1.94 7.18 4.49
C SER A 30 -0.51 7.71 4.51
N VAL A 31 -0.34 9.03 4.43
CA VAL A 31 0.94 9.71 4.61
C VAL A 31 0.78 10.80 5.63
N SER A 32 1.59 10.74 6.69
CA SER A 32 1.70 11.78 7.70
C SER A 32 3.14 11.86 8.22
N ASP A 33 3.67 13.09 8.30
CA ASP A 33 5.02 13.35 8.81
C ASP A 33 6.12 12.49 8.18
N GLY A 34 6.03 12.27 6.86
CA GLY A 34 7.00 11.46 6.11
C GLY A 34 6.87 9.95 6.29
N THR A 35 5.92 9.49 7.10
CA THR A 35 5.62 8.06 7.29
C THR A 35 4.48 7.66 6.37
N VAL A 36 4.62 6.50 5.70
CA VAL A 36 3.54 5.86 4.94
C VAL A 36 2.92 4.78 5.81
N GLU A 37 1.60 4.78 5.96
CA GLU A 37 0.85 3.78 6.71
C GLU A 37 -0.06 3.00 5.77
N ILE A 38 -0.07 1.67 5.90
CA ILE A 38 -1.01 0.80 5.21
C ILE A 38 -1.99 0.26 6.23
N THR A 39 -3.27 0.51 6.00
CA THR A 39 -4.37 0.05 6.85
C THR A 39 -5.24 -0.94 6.09
N GLY A 40 -5.62 -2.01 6.78
CA GLY A 40 -6.50 -3.04 6.25
C GLY A 40 -7.97 -2.58 6.18
N PRO A 41 -8.85 -3.44 5.64
CA PRO A 41 -10.27 -3.13 5.47
C PRO A 41 -11.00 -2.78 6.76
N ASP A 42 -10.57 -3.37 7.88
CA ASP A 42 -11.17 -3.17 9.20
C ASP A 42 -10.62 -1.92 9.91
N GLY A 43 -9.72 -1.17 9.26
CA GLY A 43 -9.09 0.04 9.80
C GLY A 43 -7.83 -0.23 10.64
N ASP A 44 -7.48 -1.50 10.86
CA ASP A 44 -6.26 -1.88 11.57
C ASP A 44 -5.01 -1.54 10.76
N LEU A 45 -3.99 -1.00 11.44
CA LEU A 45 -2.68 -0.76 10.84
C LEU A 45 -2.03 -2.11 10.51
N ALA A 46 -1.77 -2.34 9.23
CA ALA A 46 -1.04 -3.52 8.78
C ALA A 46 0.46 -3.31 9.02
N PHE A 47 1.01 -2.20 8.52
CA PHE A 47 2.39 -1.78 8.74
C PHE A 47 2.60 -0.30 8.37
N ALA A 48 3.73 0.25 8.80
CA ALA A 48 4.18 1.59 8.46
C ALA A 48 5.60 1.56 7.87
N LEU A 49 5.90 2.52 7.00
CA LEU A 49 7.19 2.68 6.33
C LEU A 49 7.74 4.06 6.63
N GLU A 50 8.94 4.07 7.20
CA GLU A 50 9.76 5.28 7.36
C GLU A 50 10.65 5.50 6.13
N HIS A 51 11.35 6.63 6.07
CA HIS A 51 12.07 7.10 4.88
C HIS A 51 12.96 6.05 4.21
N GLU A 52 13.76 5.32 5.00
CA GLU A 52 14.66 4.28 4.49
C GLU A 52 13.90 3.06 3.93
N HIS A 53 12.80 2.68 4.59
CA HIS A 53 11.97 1.53 4.21
C HIS A 53 11.14 1.79 2.95
N ILE A 54 10.81 3.06 2.64
CA ILE A 54 10.00 3.42 1.47
C ILE A 54 10.69 3.02 0.16
N LEU A 55 12.01 3.24 0.06
CA LEU A 55 12.76 2.93 -1.16
C LEU A 55 12.88 1.43 -1.40
N GLU A 56 13.18 0.68 -0.34
CA GLU A 56 13.24 -0.78 -0.39
C GLU A 56 11.87 -1.39 -0.71
N PHE A 57 10.82 -0.93 -0.03
CA PHE A 57 9.45 -1.37 -0.28
C PHE A 57 9.03 -1.13 -1.72
N ARG A 58 9.32 0.04 -2.29
CA ARG A 58 9.00 0.35 -3.68
C ARG A 58 9.67 -0.62 -4.64
N ALA A 59 10.98 -0.85 -4.49
CA ALA A 59 11.72 -1.76 -5.36
C ALA A 59 11.17 -3.21 -5.26
N ALA A 60 10.89 -3.69 -4.05
CA ALA A 60 10.32 -5.01 -3.84
C ALA A 60 8.90 -5.14 -4.41
N PHE A 61 8.05 -4.11 -4.24
CA PHE A 61 6.69 -4.10 -4.74
C PHE A 61 6.64 -4.06 -6.27
N ASP A 62 7.49 -3.27 -6.92
CA ASP A 62 7.62 -3.24 -8.38
C ASP A 62 8.02 -4.62 -8.93
N ALA A 63 8.96 -5.31 -8.27
CA ALA A 63 9.36 -6.67 -8.64
C ALA A 63 8.22 -7.69 -8.46
N ALA A 64 7.45 -7.58 -7.38
CA ALA A 64 6.29 -8.44 -7.12
C ALA A 64 5.19 -8.26 -8.18
N ILE A 65 4.90 -7.02 -8.58
CA ILE A 65 3.94 -6.72 -9.66
C ILE A 65 4.42 -7.34 -10.98
N ALA A 66 5.70 -7.16 -11.32
CA ALA A 66 6.26 -7.74 -12.54
C ALA A 66 6.13 -9.27 -12.55
N ARG A 67 6.39 -9.93 -11.42
CA ARG A 67 6.21 -11.38 -11.29
C ARG A 67 4.76 -11.81 -11.45
N ALA A 68 3.82 -11.14 -10.76
CA ALA A 68 2.39 -11.45 -10.88
C ALA A 68 1.89 -11.30 -12.33
N GLY A 69 2.38 -10.30 -13.05
CA GLY A 69 2.09 -10.14 -14.48
C GLY A 69 2.59 -11.31 -15.33
N ALA A 70 3.82 -11.79 -15.07
CA ALA A 70 4.39 -12.95 -15.76
C ALA A 70 3.60 -14.24 -15.46
N ASP A 71 3.24 -14.48 -14.21
CA ASP A 71 2.46 -15.67 -13.82
C ASP A 71 1.09 -15.72 -14.52
N LEU A 72 0.43 -14.57 -14.68
CA LEU A 72 -0.83 -14.48 -15.43
C LEU A 72 -0.64 -14.74 -16.92
N TYR A 73 0.45 -14.27 -17.52
CA TYR A 73 0.76 -14.50 -18.94
C TYR A 73 1.04 -15.99 -19.20
N ASP A 74 1.85 -16.63 -18.36
CA ASP A 74 2.18 -18.05 -18.50
C ASP A 74 0.94 -18.94 -18.33
N ASN A 75 0.03 -18.59 -17.41
CA ASN A 75 -1.25 -19.28 -17.24
C ASN A 75 -2.18 -19.14 -18.45
N GLN A 76 -2.06 -18.06 -19.22
CA GLN A 76 -2.83 -17.87 -20.45
C GLN A 76 -2.24 -18.64 -21.63
N VAL A 77 -0.91 -18.75 -21.73
CA VAL A 77 -0.23 -19.49 -22.80
C VAL A 77 -0.23 -21.01 -22.55
N GLY A 78 -0.15 -21.45 -21.30
CA GLY A 78 -0.19 -22.88 -20.93
C GLY A 78 -1.58 -23.54 -21.03
N ASN A 79 -2.64 -22.75 -21.17
CA ASN A 79 -4.02 -23.19 -21.42
C ASN A 79 -4.44 -23.08 -22.90
N ALA A 80 -3.51 -22.70 -23.79
CA ALA A 80 -3.74 -22.56 -25.23
C ALA A 80 -3.22 -23.77 -26.02
#